data_AF-A0A941M7V5-F1
#
_entry.id   AF-A0A941M7V5-F1
#
_cell.length_a   1.000
_cell.length_b   1.000
_cell.length_c   1.000
_cell.angle_alpha   90.00
_cell.angle_beta   90.00
_cell.angle_gamma   90.00
#
_symmetry.space_group_name_H-M   'P 1'
#
loop_
_entity.id
_entity.type
_entity.pdbx_description
1 polymer ?
#
loop_
_entity_poly.entity_id
_entity_poly.type
_entity_poly.pdbx_seq_one_letter_code
_entity_poly.pdbx_strand_id
1 'polypeptide(L)' 'MNWQSVINSLIGSGLSIDDIATEMGVTANAVREITAGRTKSPRYEAAMRLIALCKKKRIAPAQDKAA' A
#
# COMPACT_ATOMS: atom_id res chain seq x y z
N MET A 1 9.13 -1.03 -7.32
CA MET A 1 8.26 -0.37 -6.33
C MET A 1 7.87 -1.43 -5.32
N ASN A 2 8.18 -1.19 -4.04
CA ASN A 2 7.90 -2.14 -2.98
C ASN A 2 6.54 -1.82 -2.35
N TRP A 3 5.50 -2.58 -2.70
CA TRP A 3 4.15 -2.36 -2.22
C TRP A 3 4.02 -2.50 -0.70
N GLN A 4 4.81 -3.39 -0.09
CA GLN A 4 4.89 -3.54 1.36
C GLN A 4 5.41 -2.24 2.00
N SER A 5 6.53 -1.70 1.51
CA SER A 5 7.09 -0.44 2.02
C SER A 5 6.14 0.75 1.84
N VAL A 6 5.38 0.77 0.75
CA VAL A 6 4.35 1.79 0.48
C VAL A 6 3.21 1.72 1.50
N ILE A 7 2.66 0.52 1.75
CA ILE A 7 1.61 0.32 2.73
C ILE A 7 2.12 0.64 4.14
N ASN A 8 3.34 0.22 4.48
CA ASN A 8 3.95 0.53 5.78
C ASN A 8 4.15 2.03 5.98
N SER A 9 4.47 2.78 4.91
CA SER A 9 4.58 4.25 4.98
C SER A 9 3.23 4.92 5.23
N LEU A 10 2.15 4.40 4.63
CA LEU A 10 0.78 4.85 4.91
C LEU A 10 0.38 4.56 6.36
N ILE A 11 0.69 3.37 6.86
CA ILE A 11 0.47 3.02 8.28
C ILE A 11 1.26 3.95 9.19
N GLY A 12 2.54 4.20 8.88
CA GLY A 12 3.39 5.14 9.62
C GLY A 12 2.88 6.59 9.62
N SER A 13 2.06 6.97 8.63
CA SER A 13 1.38 8.27 8.59
C SER A 13 0.06 8.33 9.37
N GLY A 14 -0.32 7.24 10.03
CA GLY A 14 -1.52 7.15 10.88
C GLY A 14 -2.76 6.56 10.19
N LEU A 15 -2.65 6.01 8.99
CA LEU A 15 -3.77 5.28 8.38
C LEU A 15 -3.88 3.86 8.94
N SER A 16 -5.10 3.41 9.19
CA SER A 16 -5.33 2.01 9.53
C SER A 16 -5.28 1.11 8.30
N ILE A 17 -5.10 -0.20 8.51
CA ILE A 17 -5.19 -1.20 7.43
C ILE A 17 -6.57 -1.17 6.77
N ASP A 18 -7.63 -0.93 7.55
CA ASP A 18 -9.01 -0.90 7.05
C ASP A 18 -9.27 0.33 6.18
N ASP A 19 -8.70 1.49 6.52
CA ASP A 19 -8.77 2.70 5.68
C ASP A 19 -8.06 2.48 4.34
N ILE A 20 -6.87 1.87 4.39
CA ILE A 20 -6.07 1.56 3.19
C ILE A 20 -6.82 0.56 2.31
N ALA A 21 -7.39 -0.49 2.90
CA ALA A 21 -8.17 -1.50 2.19
C ALA A 21 -9.40 -0.88 1.52
N THR A 22 -10.10 0.01 2.22
CA THR A 22 -11.27 0.73 1.72
C THR A 22 -10.91 1.59 0.51
N GLU A 23 -9.86 2.41 0.61
CA GLU A 23 -9.38 3.25 -0.50
C GLU A 23 -8.89 2.42 -1.69
N MET A 24 -8.23 1.27 -1.42
CA MET A 24 -7.79 0.33 -2.46
C MET A 24 -8.94 -0.47 -3.09
N GLY A 25 -10.13 -0.52 -2.47
CA GLY A 25 -11.24 -1.39 -2.90
C GLY A 25 -10.95 -2.88 -2.72
N VAL A 26 -10.18 -3.26 -1.70
CA VAL A 26 -9.84 -4.66 -1.37
C VAL A 26 -10.20 -4.98 0.08
N THR A 27 -10.04 -6.24 0.48
CA THR A 27 -10.22 -6.63 1.89
C THR A 27 -9.00 -6.27 2.73
N ALA A 28 -9.20 -6.04 4.03
CA ALA A 28 -8.10 -5.85 4.98
C ALA A 28 -7.11 -7.02 4.97
N ASN A 29 -7.59 -8.24 4.72
CA ASN A 29 -6.73 -9.41 4.58
C ASN A 29 -5.81 -9.31 3.36
N ALA A 30 -6.29 -8.80 2.22
CA ALA A 30 -5.44 -8.61 1.05
C ALA A 30 -4.29 -7.63 1.34
N VAL A 31 -4.55 -6.57 2.10
CA VAL A 31 -3.51 -5.63 2.57
C VAL A 31 -2.52 -6.35 3.49
N ARG A 32 -3.01 -7.16 4.45
CA ARG A 32 -2.15 -7.97 5.35
C ARG A 32 -1.26 -8.93 4.57
N GLU A 33 -1.79 -9.62 3.57
CA GLU A 33 -1.04 -10.54 2.70
C GLU A 33 0.07 -9.84 1.89
N ILE A 34 -0.16 -8.59 1.46
CA ILE A 34 0.89 -7.77 0.83
C ILE A 34 1.95 -7.38 1.87
N THR A 35 1.53 -6.92 3.06
CA THR A 35 2.48 -6.53 4.12
C THR A 35 3.28 -7.72 4.66
N ALA A 36 2.73 -8.92 4.60
CA ALA A 36 3.39 -10.18 4.97
C ALA A 36 4.29 -10.74 3.86
N GLY A 37 4.38 -10.08 2.70
CA GLY A 37 5.19 -10.52 1.56
C GLY A 37 4.65 -11.76 0.83
N ARG A 38 3.46 -12.25 1.19
CA ARG A 38 2.79 -13.38 0.54
C ARG A 38 2.23 -13.00 -0.82
N THR A 39 1.83 -11.73 -0.97
CA THR A 39 1.42 -11.15 -2.25
C THR A 39 2.45 -10.11 -2.71
N LYS A 40 3.15 -10.40 -3.81
CA LYS A 40 4.19 -9.50 -4.35
C LYS A 40 3.63 -8.26 -5.03
N SER A 41 2.39 -8.32 -5.54
CA SER A 41 1.74 -7.17 -6.19
C SER A 41 0.22 -7.28 -6.08
N PRO A 42 -0.49 -6.19 -5.72
CA PRO A 42 -1.93 -6.12 -5.86
C PRO A 42 -2.35 -6.17 -7.35
N ARG A 43 -3.64 -6.44 -7.58
CA ARG A 43 -4.25 -6.30 -8.91
C ARG A 43 -4.11 -4.87 -9.42
N TYR A 44 -4.13 -4.71 -10.75
CA TYR A 44 -3.91 -3.41 -11.41
C TYR A 44 -4.75 -2.27 -10.83
N GLU A 45 -6.06 -2.46 -10.65
CA GLU A 45 -6.94 -1.42 -10.11
C GLU A 45 -6.57 -1.02 -8.67
N ALA A 46 -6.30 -2.00 -7.80
CA ALA A 46 -5.90 -1.75 -6.42
C ALA A 46 -4.53 -1.06 -6.34
N ALA A 47 -3.60 -1.41 -7.23
CA ALA A 47 -2.32 -0.73 -7.37
C ALA A 47 -2.49 0.75 -7.76
N MET A 48 -3.36 1.05 -8.72
CA MET A 48 -3.63 2.41 -9.16
C MET A 48 -4.30 3.25 -8.07
N ARG A 49 -5.27 2.67 -7.35
CA ARG A 49 -5.91 3.33 -6.20
C ARG A 49 -4.92 3.61 -5.07
N LEU A 50 -4.03 2.66 -4.78
CA LEU A 50 -2.97 2.84 -3.79
C LEU A 50 -2.01 3.98 -4.18
N ILE A 51 -1.59 4.06 -5.45
CA ILE A 51 -0.77 5.17 -5.96
C ILE A 51 -1.49 6.52 -5.79
N ALA A 52 -2.78 6.57 -6.12
CA ALA A 52 -3.59 7.78 -5.95
C ALA A 52 -3.67 8.20 -4.48
N LEU A 53 -3.84 7.25 -3.55
CA LEU A 53 -3.84 7.50 -2.11
C LEU A 53 -2.49 8.05 -1.63
N CYS A 54 -1.37 7.46 -2.07
CA CYS A 54 -0.03 7.97 -1.76
C CYS A 54 0.15 9.41 -2.22
N LYS A 55 -0.29 9.74 -3.45
CA LYS A 55 -0.27 11.11 -3.98
C LYS A 55 -1.12 12.06 -3.13
N LYS A 56 -2.34 11.65 -2.76
CA LYS A 56 -3.26 12.42 -1.89
C LYS A 56 -2.66 12.70 -0.52
N LYS A 57 -1.94 11.73 0.06
CA LYS A 57 -1.29 11.84 1.37
C LYS A 57 0.11 12.45 1.32
N ARG A 58 0.60 12.83 0.13
CA ARG A 58 1.98 13.31 -0.11
C ARG A 58 3.05 12.34 0.43
N ILE A 59 2.74 11.05 0.40
CA ILE A 59 3.68 9.99 0.76
C ILE A 59 4.36 9.56 -0.53
N ALA A 60 5.67 9.78 -0.60
CA ALA A 60 6.45 9.23 -1.70
C ALA A 60 6.34 7.70 -1.63
N PRO A 61 5.96 7.03 -2.73
CA PRO A 61 6.03 5.57 -2.76
C PRO A 61 7.49 5.20 -2.49
N ALA A 62 7.76 4.56 -1.36
CA ALA A 62 9.11 4.21 -0.95
C ALA A 62 9.81 3.49 -2.11
N GLN A 63 10.74 4.19 -2.77
CA GLN A 63 11.63 3.59 -3.73
C GLN A 63 12.58 2.72 -2.91
N ASP A 64 12.61 1.42 -3.18
CA ASP A 64 13.67 0.56 -2.64
C ASP A 64 15.00 1.25 -2.95
N LYS A 65 15.74 1.64 -1.90
CA LYS A 65 17.18 1.75 -2.05
C LYS A 65 17.65 0.33 -2.37
N ALA A 66 17.96 0.08 -3.64
CA ALA A 66 18.88 -1.00 -3.98
C ALA A 66 20.17 -0.71 -3.21
N ALA A 67 20.50 -1.59 -2.27
CA ALA A 67 21.83 -1.69 -1.71
C ALA A 67 22.80 -2.13 -2.81
#